data_AF-A0AAD5L1Z0-F1
#
_entry.id   AF-A0AAD5L1Z0-F1
#
_cell.length_a   1.000
_cell.length_b   1.000
_cell.length_c   1.000
_cell.angle_alpha   90.00
_cell.angle_beta   90.00
_cell.angle_gamma   90.00
#
_symmetry.space_group_name_H-M   'P 1'
#
loop_
_entity.id
_entity.type
_entity.pdbx_description
1 polymer ?
#
loop_
_entity_poly.entity_id
_entity_poly.type
_entity_poly.pdbx_seq_one_letter_code
_entity_poly.pdbx_strand_id
1 'polypeptide(L)'
;MQPPELLITFFECLISGSKTVSGKRSRRIKSLADDSIFAVTNGLFKPAKHLLLGMYLKSATGKREVLNVVNRYGQCISYTTAEEIETELTFNASEPSRMLPDGMHRRSDLHTGVAFDNFDLFTDGYEEDDIVPPKRRRRTYEIINDTMKPYHKQTKMLTESMLGLEDQRRALIPDSLQTARKLDFIWMASLTMEVPNTPMWTGWNSLSTPKDSLPQQRVLYLPQINAFPTRADVVMETMQRSLRIADECDQQYISVTYDLAIAKIALSIQAAERPRFNKLFIQLGAFHIQLSFFKAVGKFIAESGGPYILTESGVLAEGPLNGYFT
;
A
#
# COMPACT_ATOMS: atom_id res chain seq x y z
N MET A 1 19.44 7.42 -28.84
CA MET A 1 20.24 7.88 -30.01
C MET A 1 20.93 9.17 -29.61
N GLN A 2 22.17 9.36 -30.04
CA GLN A 2 22.86 10.63 -29.86
C GLN A 2 22.48 11.60 -30.99
N PRO A 3 22.44 12.92 -30.74
CA PRO A 3 22.22 13.90 -31.79
C PRO A 3 23.23 13.75 -32.94
N PRO A 4 22.83 13.93 -34.21
CA PRO A 4 23.76 13.91 -35.33
C PRO A 4 24.88 14.93 -35.15
N GLU A 5 26.10 14.55 -35.53
CA GLU A 5 27.28 15.39 -35.34
C GLU A 5 27.13 16.77 -35.98
N LEU A 6 26.56 16.84 -37.19
CA LEU A 6 26.26 18.11 -37.86
C LEU A 6 25.35 19.04 -37.05
N LEU A 7 24.38 18.50 -36.32
CA LEU A 7 23.48 19.29 -35.47
C LEU A 7 24.21 19.80 -34.22
N ILE A 8 25.12 18.99 -33.67
CA ILE A 8 26.00 19.39 -32.57
C ILE A 8 26.92 20.52 -33.03
N THR A 9 27.58 20.37 -34.18
CA THR A 9 28.46 21.39 -34.78
C THR A 9 27.70 22.69 -35.05
N PHE A 10 26.46 22.61 -35.56
CA PHE A 10 25.61 23.78 -35.76
C PHE A 10 25.38 24.56 -34.45
N PHE A 11 24.92 23.89 -33.39
CA PHE A 11 24.69 24.54 -32.10
C PHE A 11 25.99 24.96 -31.40
N GLU A 12 27.09 24.26 -31.66
CA GLU A 12 28.41 24.63 -31.19
C GLU A 12 28.89 25.95 -31.80
N CYS A 13 28.81 26.08 -33.13
CA CYS A 13 29.10 27.33 -33.83
C CYS A 13 28.19 28.47 -33.35
N LEU A 14 26.89 28.18 -33.15
CA LEU A 14 25.92 29.19 -32.71
C LEU A 14 26.19 29.70 -31.29
N ILE A 15 26.53 28.81 -30.35
CA ILE A 15 26.68 29.15 -28.93
C ILE A 15 28.11 29.61 -28.59
N SER A 16 29.10 29.01 -29.23
CA SER A 16 30.51 29.22 -28.88
C SER A 16 31.25 30.13 -29.86
N GLY A 17 30.74 30.30 -31.09
CA GLY A 17 31.45 31.00 -32.15
C GLY A 17 32.81 30.35 -32.39
N SER A 18 33.90 31.13 -32.29
CA SER A 18 35.30 30.67 -32.40
C SER A 18 35.96 30.32 -31.05
N LYS A 19 35.21 30.34 -29.94
CA LYS A 19 35.77 30.10 -28.60
C LYS A 19 35.79 28.62 -28.27
N THR A 20 36.78 28.21 -27.47
CA THR A 20 36.85 26.85 -26.93
C THR A 20 35.59 26.50 -26.11
N VAL A 21 35.09 25.28 -26.31
CA VAL A 21 33.86 24.79 -25.67
C VAL A 21 34.18 24.31 -24.26
N SER A 22 33.65 25.01 -23.26
CA SER A 22 33.69 24.52 -21.87
C SER A 22 32.63 23.43 -21.63
N GLY A 23 32.80 22.62 -20.59
CA GLY A 23 31.84 21.55 -20.25
C GLY A 23 30.40 22.06 -20.03
N LYS A 24 30.23 23.28 -19.49
CA LYS A 24 28.90 23.92 -19.36
C LYS A 24 28.28 24.24 -20.73
N ARG A 25 29.08 24.74 -21.68
CA ARG A 25 28.60 25.02 -23.05
C ARG A 25 28.25 23.73 -23.78
N SER A 26 29.09 22.70 -23.67
CA SER A 26 28.83 21.37 -24.27
C SER A 26 27.48 20.79 -23.83
N ARG A 27 27.13 20.87 -22.53
CA ARG A 27 25.81 20.44 -22.05
C ARG A 27 24.66 21.24 -22.67
N ARG A 28 24.82 22.56 -22.84
CA ARG A 28 23.79 23.43 -23.44
C ARG A 28 23.61 23.13 -24.94
N ILE A 29 24.72 22.90 -25.66
CA ILE A 29 24.72 22.49 -27.08
C ILE A 29 23.93 21.18 -27.24
N LYS A 30 24.24 20.16 -26.43
CA LYS A 30 23.53 18.88 -26.46
C LYS A 30 22.04 19.03 -26.13
N SER A 31 21.71 19.84 -25.13
CA SER A 31 20.32 20.11 -24.74
C SER A 31 19.50 20.74 -25.86
N LEU A 32 20.06 21.72 -26.59
CA LEU A 32 19.38 22.35 -27.73
C LEU A 32 19.30 21.42 -28.95
N ALA A 33 20.31 20.59 -29.16
CA ALA A 33 20.28 19.57 -30.22
C ALA A 33 19.16 18.55 -29.95
N ASP A 34 19.03 18.06 -28.71
CA ASP A 34 17.93 17.21 -28.28
C ASP A 34 16.57 17.89 -28.51
N ASP A 35 16.40 19.15 -28.11
CA ASP A 35 15.16 19.91 -28.34
C ASP A 35 14.79 20.00 -29.82
N SER A 36 15.77 20.25 -30.66
CA SER A 36 15.56 20.38 -32.10
C SER A 36 15.09 19.06 -32.71
N ILE A 37 15.70 17.94 -32.31
CA ILE A 37 15.30 16.61 -32.76
C ILE A 37 13.87 16.31 -32.28
N PHE A 38 13.57 16.57 -31.02
CA PHE A 38 12.24 16.31 -30.47
C PHE A 38 11.16 17.14 -31.16
N ALA A 39 11.43 18.43 -31.39
CA ALA A 39 10.50 19.34 -32.07
C ALA A 39 10.27 18.96 -33.54
N VAL A 40 11.34 18.74 -34.30
CA VAL A 40 11.25 18.41 -35.75
C VAL A 40 10.57 17.07 -35.96
N THR A 41 10.79 16.10 -35.06
CA THR A 41 10.16 14.77 -35.16
C THR A 41 8.77 14.72 -34.53
N ASN A 42 8.26 15.85 -34.00
CA ASN A 42 6.99 15.92 -33.29
C ASN A 42 6.87 14.86 -32.17
N GLY A 43 7.95 14.66 -31.42
CA GLY A 43 8.03 13.67 -30.33
C GLY A 43 8.07 12.20 -30.77
N LEU A 44 8.13 11.91 -32.08
CA LEU A 44 8.37 10.55 -32.59
C LEU A 44 9.71 10.04 -32.05
N PHE A 45 10.75 10.87 -32.12
CA PHE A 45 12.02 10.60 -31.48
C PHE A 45 12.08 11.25 -30.10
N LYS A 46 12.53 10.51 -29.09
CA LYS A 46 12.57 10.94 -27.67
C LYS A 46 14.02 10.94 -27.16
N PRO A 47 14.73 12.08 -27.27
CA PRO A 47 16.10 12.18 -26.77
C PRO A 47 16.19 11.99 -25.26
N ALA A 48 17.41 11.72 -24.77
CA ALA A 48 17.66 11.45 -23.37
C ALA A 48 17.21 12.59 -22.46
N LYS A 49 17.40 13.86 -22.87
CA LYS A 49 16.89 15.02 -22.14
C LYS A 49 15.38 14.92 -21.87
N HIS A 50 14.57 14.68 -22.89
CA HIS A 50 13.11 14.68 -22.80
C HIS A 50 12.58 13.52 -21.97
N LEU A 51 13.22 12.35 -22.07
CA LEU A 51 12.92 11.17 -21.26
C LEU A 51 13.22 11.45 -19.78
N LEU A 52 14.46 11.86 -19.48
CA LEU A 52 14.93 12.08 -18.11
C LEU A 52 14.19 13.22 -17.42
N LEU A 53 13.94 14.32 -18.13
CA LEU A 53 13.20 15.45 -17.58
C LEU A 53 11.74 15.07 -17.28
N GLY A 54 11.08 14.31 -18.17
CA GLY A 54 9.72 13.83 -17.94
C GLY A 54 9.63 12.91 -16.72
N MET A 55 10.53 11.92 -16.62
CA MET A 55 10.61 11.01 -15.47
C MET A 55 10.89 11.77 -14.16
N TYR A 56 11.85 12.70 -14.18
CA TYR A 56 12.18 13.51 -13.01
C TYR A 56 11.00 14.38 -12.56
N LEU A 57 10.34 15.09 -13.48
CA LEU A 57 9.20 15.93 -13.14
C LEU A 57 8.05 15.09 -12.55
N LYS A 58 7.83 13.87 -13.05
CA LYS A 58 6.81 12.96 -12.52
C LYS A 58 7.14 12.60 -11.07
N SER A 59 8.36 12.14 -10.83
CA SER A 59 8.84 11.74 -9.51
C SER A 59 8.88 12.90 -8.51
N ALA A 60 9.36 14.07 -8.91
CA ALA A 60 9.55 15.22 -8.02
C ALA A 60 8.25 15.94 -7.66
N THR A 61 7.24 15.90 -8.55
CA THR A 61 6.01 16.70 -8.36
C THR A 61 4.77 15.87 -8.09
N GLY A 62 4.70 14.64 -8.60
CA GLY A 62 3.49 13.80 -8.54
C GLY A 62 2.26 14.36 -9.26
N LYS A 63 2.39 15.47 -10.01
CA LYS A 63 1.26 16.20 -10.61
C LYS A 63 1.27 16.09 -12.13
N ARG A 64 0.19 15.55 -12.69
CA ARG A 64 0.02 15.37 -14.15
C ARG A 64 0.05 16.69 -14.90
N GLU A 65 -0.50 17.73 -14.30
CA GLU A 65 -0.65 19.08 -14.88
C GLU A 65 0.72 19.69 -15.18
N VAL A 66 1.70 19.49 -14.29
CA VAL A 66 3.06 20.01 -14.46
C VAL A 66 3.71 19.41 -15.71
N LEU A 67 3.62 18.08 -15.87
CA LEU A 67 4.16 17.40 -17.04
C LEU A 67 3.46 17.84 -18.32
N ASN A 68 2.14 17.98 -18.29
CA ASN A 68 1.37 18.41 -19.45
C ASN A 68 1.77 19.81 -19.92
N VAL A 69 2.03 20.75 -18.99
CA VAL A 69 2.50 22.09 -19.35
C VAL A 69 3.88 22.02 -20.02
N VAL A 70 4.84 21.31 -19.41
CA VAL A 70 6.21 21.21 -19.95
C VAL A 70 6.25 20.45 -21.28
N ASN A 71 5.41 19.43 -21.44
CA ASN A 71 5.25 18.69 -22.69
C ASN A 71 4.66 19.57 -23.80
N ARG A 72 3.68 20.43 -23.50
CA ARG A 72 3.13 21.39 -24.48
C ARG A 72 4.18 22.39 -24.99
N TYR A 73 5.17 22.73 -24.17
CA TYR A 73 6.33 23.53 -24.60
C TYR A 73 7.40 22.72 -25.36
N GLY A 74 7.17 21.42 -25.62
CA GLY A 74 8.09 20.56 -26.35
C GLY A 74 9.36 20.20 -25.58
N GLN A 75 9.37 20.34 -24.25
CA GLN A 75 10.57 20.18 -23.43
C GLN A 75 10.70 18.80 -22.77
N CYS A 76 9.61 18.02 -22.72
CA CYS A 76 9.63 16.67 -22.19
C CYS A 76 8.62 15.76 -22.90
N ILE A 77 8.68 14.46 -22.59
CA ILE A 77 7.68 13.48 -23.01
C ILE A 77 6.31 13.71 -22.34
N SER A 78 5.26 13.08 -22.88
CA SER A 78 3.92 13.13 -22.28
C SER A 78 3.89 12.36 -20.95
N TYR A 79 2.92 12.69 -20.09
CA TYR A 79 2.67 11.93 -18.87
C TYR A 79 2.47 10.44 -19.15
N THR A 80 1.69 10.10 -20.17
CA THR A 80 1.43 8.71 -20.57
C THR A 80 2.70 7.97 -20.96
N THR A 81 3.60 8.61 -21.72
CA THR A 81 4.88 8.01 -22.10
C THR A 81 5.78 7.79 -20.87
N ALA A 82 5.79 8.74 -19.92
CA ALA A 82 6.57 8.61 -18.69
C ALA A 82 6.04 7.46 -17.82
N GLU A 83 4.72 7.30 -17.74
CA GLU A 83 4.06 6.20 -17.05
C GLU A 83 4.35 4.84 -17.69
N GLU A 84 4.31 4.75 -19.02
CA GLU A 84 4.73 3.55 -19.77
C GLU A 84 6.18 3.15 -19.45
N ILE A 85 7.10 4.12 -19.47
CA ILE A 85 8.52 3.87 -19.19
C ILE A 85 8.73 3.39 -17.75
N GLU A 86 8.09 4.03 -16.77
CA GLU A 86 8.20 3.63 -15.35
C GLU A 86 7.66 2.23 -15.13
N THR A 87 6.55 1.90 -15.79
CA THR A 87 5.94 0.58 -15.77
C THR A 87 6.89 -0.48 -16.35
N GLU A 88 7.46 -0.23 -17.53
CA GLU A 88 8.43 -1.13 -18.17
C GLU A 88 9.73 -1.28 -17.37
N LEU A 89 10.23 -0.20 -16.77
CA LEU A 89 11.39 -0.27 -15.87
C LEU A 89 11.08 -1.11 -14.63
N THR A 90 9.88 -0.97 -14.07
CA THR A 90 9.42 -1.80 -12.95
C THR A 90 9.36 -3.27 -13.34
N PHE A 91 8.82 -3.61 -14.52
CA PHE A 91 8.81 -4.99 -15.02
C PHE A 91 10.22 -5.54 -15.24
N ASN A 92 11.12 -4.78 -15.83
CA ASN A 92 12.49 -5.24 -16.09
C ASN A 92 13.34 -5.35 -14.81
N ALA A 93 13.02 -4.58 -13.78
CA ALA A 93 13.66 -4.68 -12.47
C ALA A 93 13.07 -5.80 -11.59
N SER A 94 11.82 -6.20 -11.85
CA SER A 94 11.15 -7.26 -11.09
C SER A 94 11.63 -8.63 -11.59
N GLU A 95 12.55 -9.27 -10.85
CA GLU A 95 12.88 -10.68 -11.10
C GLU A 95 11.65 -11.56 -10.79
N PRO A 96 11.08 -12.32 -11.74
CA PRO A 96 9.91 -13.16 -11.49
C PRO A 96 10.12 -14.21 -10.39
N SER A 97 11.39 -14.55 -10.12
CA SER A 97 11.81 -15.52 -9.11
C SER A 97 11.83 -14.97 -7.68
N ARG A 98 11.76 -13.64 -7.50
CA ARG A 98 11.94 -12.99 -6.20
C ARG A 98 10.72 -12.15 -5.84
N MET A 99 10.04 -12.52 -4.76
CA MET A 99 8.90 -11.77 -4.22
C MET A 99 9.33 -10.60 -3.34
N LEU A 100 10.53 -10.67 -2.74
CA LEU A 100 11.04 -9.60 -1.88
C LEU A 100 11.42 -8.36 -2.70
N PRO A 101 10.81 -7.19 -2.43
CA PRO A 101 11.15 -5.96 -3.14
C PRO A 101 12.62 -5.57 -2.94
N ASP A 102 13.18 -4.90 -3.94
CA ASP A 102 14.55 -4.40 -3.89
C ASP A 102 14.77 -3.38 -2.77
N GLY A 103 15.95 -3.46 -2.17
CA GLY A 103 16.31 -2.67 -0.99
C GLY A 103 15.85 -3.26 0.34
N MET A 104 15.16 -4.41 0.33
CA MET A 104 14.90 -5.19 1.55
C MET A 104 16.11 -6.07 1.90
N HIS A 105 16.67 -5.86 3.09
CA HIS A 105 17.77 -6.65 3.62
C HIS A 105 17.30 -7.46 4.82
N ARG A 106 17.62 -8.75 4.82
CA ARG A 106 17.34 -9.63 5.95
C ARG A 106 18.16 -9.21 7.16
N ARG A 107 17.53 -9.26 8.33
CA ARG A 107 18.11 -8.94 9.63
C ARG A 107 17.62 -9.98 10.61
N SER A 108 18.55 -10.66 11.29
CA SER A 108 18.22 -11.74 12.22
C SER A 108 17.45 -11.26 13.45
N ASP A 109 17.50 -9.95 13.74
CA ASP A 109 16.81 -9.32 14.86
C ASP A 109 15.41 -8.80 14.49
N LEU A 110 14.99 -8.90 13.23
CA LEU A 110 13.69 -8.39 12.75
C LEU A 110 12.87 -9.48 12.06
N HIS A 111 11.55 -9.33 12.13
CA HIS A 111 10.59 -10.20 11.45
C HIS A 111 9.82 -9.42 10.39
N THR A 112 9.47 -10.11 9.31
CA THR A 112 8.66 -9.60 8.21
C THR A 112 7.21 -10.06 8.37
N GLY A 113 6.27 -9.13 8.23
CA GLY A 113 4.85 -9.42 8.09
C GLY A 113 4.34 -8.90 6.74
N VAL A 114 3.20 -9.40 6.31
CA VAL A 114 2.55 -8.96 5.07
C VAL A 114 1.17 -8.43 5.41
N ALA A 115 0.80 -7.29 4.84
CA ALA A 115 -0.56 -6.76 4.92
C ALA A 115 -1.11 -6.65 3.51
N PHE A 116 -2.26 -7.27 3.27
CA PHE A 116 -3.02 -7.10 2.04
C PHE A 116 -4.20 -6.19 2.34
N ASP A 117 -4.30 -5.13 1.54
CA ASP A 117 -5.38 -4.16 1.62
C ASP A 117 -5.97 -3.95 0.22
N ASN A 118 -7.19 -3.44 0.17
CA ASN A 118 -7.92 -3.24 -1.07
C ASN A 118 -7.45 -1.97 -1.76
N PHE A 119 -7.17 -2.05 -3.05
CA PHE A 119 -7.02 -0.88 -3.89
C PHE A 119 -8.40 -0.48 -4.42
N ASP A 120 -8.91 0.67 -3.99
CA ASP A 120 -10.22 1.23 -4.39
C ASP A 120 -10.28 1.65 -5.89
N LEU A 121 -9.39 1.16 -6.74
CA LEU A 121 -9.42 1.46 -8.18
C LEU A 121 -10.69 0.96 -8.89
N PHE A 122 -11.44 0.05 -8.25
CA PHE A 122 -12.63 -0.59 -8.80
C PHE A 122 -13.94 -0.20 -8.09
N THR A 123 -13.93 0.80 -7.21
CA THR A 123 -15.13 1.16 -6.43
C THR A 123 -16.19 1.93 -7.21
N ASP A 124 -15.84 2.46 -8.39
CA ASP A 124 -16.78 3.15 -9.28
C ASP A 124 -17.01 2.35 -10.59
N GLY A 125 -18.02 1.48 -10.59
CA GLY A 125 -18.77 1.13 -11.81
C GLY A 125 -18.27 0.00 -12.73
N TYR A 126 -17.44 -0.93 -12.26
CA TYR A 126 -17.07 -2.12 -13.06
C TYR A 126 -17.84 -3.36 -12.56
N GLU A 127 -18.64 -3.98 -13.43
CA GLU A 127 -19.25 -5.29 -13.16
C GLU A 127 -18.25 -6.42 -13.45
N GLU A 128 -18.45 -7.60 -12.83
CA GLU A 128 -17.55 -8.77 -12.95
C GLU A 128 -17.31 -9.22 -14.42
N ASP A 129 -18.21 -8.88 -15.34
CA ASP A 129 -18.17 -9.26 -16.76
C ASP A 129 -17.34 -8.32 -17.65
N ASP A 130 -16.86 -7.18 -17.15
CA ASP A 130 -16.09 -6.21 -17.96
C ASP A 130 -14.61 -6.60 -18.21
N ILE A 131 -14.18 -7.79 -17.72
CA ILE A 131 -12.79 -8.27 -17.80
C ILE A 131 -12.51 -9.07 -19.10
N VAL A 132 -13.07 -8.65 -20.24
CA VAL A 132 -12.56 -9.09 -21.55
C VAL A 132 -12.05 -7.87 -22.31
N PRO A 133 -10.72 -7.61 -22.32
CA PRO A 133 -10.20 -6.44 -23.01
C PRO A 133 -10.38 -6.60 -24.53
N PRO A 134 -11.00 -5.63 -25.23
CA PRO A 134 -11.01 -5.63 -26.68
C PRO A 134 -9.58 -5.46 -27.20
N LYS A 135 -9.20 -6.23 -28.22
CA LYS A 135 -7.91 -6.12 -28.94
C LYS A 135 -7.73 -4.69 -29.50
N ARG A 136 -7.18 -3.77 -28.70
CA ARG A 136 -6.73 -2.44 -29.14
C ARG A 136 -5.24 -2.33 -28.86
N ARG A 137 -4.51 -1.76 -29.83
CA ARG A 137 -3.06 -1.50 -29.77
C ARG A 137 -2.65 -0.99 -28.38
N ARG A 138 -1.67 -1.66 -27.75
CA ARG A 138 -1.03 -1.33 -26.45
C ARG A 138 -1.03 0.19 -26.18
N ARG A 139 -1.93 0.64 -25.32
CA ARG A 139 -2.10 2.04 -24.87
C ARG A 139 -2.32 2.15 -23.35
N THR A 140 -2.20 1.03 -22.64
CA THR A 140 -2.49 0.91 -21.22
C THR A 140 -1.67 -0.26 -20.70
N TYR A 141 -1.21 -0.16 -19.46
CA TYR A 141 -0.63 -1.25 -18.68
C TYR A 141 -1.40 -2.56 -18.91
N GLU A 142 -0.81 -3.48 -19.70
CA GLU A 142 -1.27 -4.86 -19.77
C GLU A 142 -0.49 -5.62 -18.71
N ILE A 143 -1.15 -5.82 -17.58
CA ILE A 143 -0.65 -6.57 -16.44
C ILE A 143 -0.26 -7.95 -16.93
N ILE A 144 0.90 -8.46 -16.49
CA ILE A 144 1.15 -9.90 -16.51
C ILE A 144 0.12 -10.49 -15.56
N ASN A 145 -1.04 -10.85 -16.11
CA ASN A 145 -1.96 -11.75 -15.45
C ASN A 145 -1.22 -13.08 -15.42
N ASP A 146 -0.40 -13.29 -14.38
CA ASP A 146 -0.19 -14.63 -13.88
C ASP A 146 -1.58 -15.22 -13.79
N THR A 147 -1.86 -16.18 -14.67
CA THR A 147 -3.21 -16.69 -14.86
C THR A 147 -3.55 -17.40 -13.57
N MET A 148 -4.17 -16.67 -12.63
CA MET A 148 -4.45 -17.17 -11.30
C MET A 148 -5.26 -18.44 -11.48
N LYS A 149 -4.78 -19.53 -10.88
CA LYS A 149 -5.47 -20.80 -10.98
C LYS A 149 -6.80 -20.64 -10.25
N PRO A 150 -7.94 -20.86 -10.92
CA PRO A 150 -9.23 -20.76 -10.27
C PRO A 150 -9.30 -21.69 -9.06
N TYR A 151 -9.89 -21.19 -7.97
CA TYR A 151 -10.08 -21.97 -6.76
C TYR A 151 -11.53 -22.48 -6.70
N HIS A 152 -11.71 -23.78 -6.97
CA HIS A 152 -13.04 -24.39 -7.13
C HIS A 152 -13.57 -25.10 -5.87
N LYS A 153 -12.79 -25.19 -4.79
CA LYS A 153 -13.26 -25.90 -3.59
C LYS A 153 -14.26 -25.04 -2.83
N GLN A 154 -15.40 -25.63 -2.47
CA GLN A 154 -16.30 -25.03 -1.49
C GLN A 154 -15.64 -25.08 -0.11
N THR A 155 -15.28 -23.93 0.42
CA THR A 155 -14.71 -23.81 1.76
C THR A 155 -15.82 -23.63 2.77
N LYS A 156 -15.85 -24.48 3.80
CA LYS A 156 -16.66 -24.26 4.99
C LYS A 156 -15.74 -23.78 6.10
N MET A 157 -16.15 -22.76 6.84
CA MET A 157 -15.48 -22.39 8.07
C MET A 157 -15.56 -23.60 9.00
N LEU A 158 -14.42 -24.24 9.27
CA LEU A 158 -14.38 -25.33 10.23
C LEU A 158 -14.66 -24.75 11.62
N THR A 159 -15.48 -25.45 12.38
CA THR A 159 -15.67 -25.27 13.82
C THR A 159 -14.42 -25.76 14.58
N GLU A 160 -13.24 -25.26 14.22
CA GLU A 160 -12.11 -25.36 15.14
C GLU A 160 -12.49 -24.52 16.36
N SER A 161 -12.72 -25.21 17.48
CA SER A 161 -13.05 -24.58 18.75
C SER A 161 -11.94 -23.59 19.07
N MET A 162 -12.29 -22.32 19.27
CA MET A 162 -11.39 -21.37 19.92
C MET A 162 -10.82 -22.04 21.17
N LEU A 163 -9.56 -21.73 21.53
CA LEU A 163 -8.93 -22.23 22.76
C LEU A 163 -9.95 -22.21 23.89
N GLY A 164 -10.16 -23.33 24.59
CA GLY A 164 -11.11 -23.39 25.69
C GLY A 164 -10.83 -22.27 26.71
N LEU A 165 -11.87 -21.78 27.39
CA LEU A 165 -11.69 -20.72 28.40
C LEU A 165 -10.67 -21.13 29.48
N GLU A 166 -10.58 -22.43 29.75
CA GLU A 166 -9.66 -23.05 30.72
C GLU A 166 -8.27 -23.39 30.15
N ASP A 167 -7.95 -23.01 28.90
CA ASP A 167 -6.64 -23.31 28.32
C ASP A 167 -5.54 -22.53 29.06
N GLN A 168 -4.54 -23.23 29.59
CA GLN A 168 -3.45 -22.65 30.38
C GLN A 168 -2.68 -21.55 29.64
N ARG A 169 -2.65 -21.58 28.30
CA ARG A 169 -2.00 -20.53 27.51
C ARG A 169 -2.68 -19.18 27.65
N ARG A 170 -3.97 -19.13 28.02
CA ARG A 170 -4.70 -17.87 28.30
C ARG A 170 -4.22 -17.19 29.58
N ALA A 171 -3.56 -17.92 30.48
CA ALA A 171 -2.96 -17.36 31.70
C ALA A 171 -1.60 -16.68 31.43
N LEU A 172 -1.01 -16.87 30.25
CA LEU A 172 0.23 -16.20 29.85
C LEU A 172 -0.07 -14.73 29.52
N ILE A 173 0.02 -13.87 30.52
CA ILE A 173 -0.12 -12.42 30.36
C ILE A 173 1.28 -11.85 30.07
N PRO A 174 1.51 -11.24 28.89
CA PRO A 174 2.78 -10.59 28.60
C PRO A 174 3.07 -9.45 29.60
N ASP A 175 4.32 -9.30 30.02
CA ASP A 175 4.74 -8.20 30.90
C ASP A 175 4.43 -6.82 30.28
N SER A 176 4.47 -6.73 28.95
CA SER A 176 4.06 -5.54 28.20
C SER A 176 2.59 -5.17 28.44
N LEU A 177 1.69 -6.15 28.51
CA LEU A 177 0.27 -5.91 28.79
C LEU A 177 0.05 -5.45 30.24
N GLN A 178 0.79 -6.00 31.20
CA GLN A 178 0.72 -5.52 32.58
C GLN A 178 1.21 -4.07 32.71
N THR A 179 2.29 -3.74 31.99
CA THR A 179 2.86 -2.40 31.96
C THR A 179 1.87 -1.42 31.33
N ALA A 180 1.27 -1.77 30.18
CA ALA A 180 0.24 -0.97 29.53
C ALA A 180 -0.96 -0.71 30.46
N ARG A 181 -1.47 -1.75 31.13
CA ARG A 181 -2.57 -1.60 32.12
C ARG A 181 -2.23 -0.65 33.26
N LYS A 182 -1.00 -0.69 33.78
CA LYS A 182 -0.55 0.22 34.84
C LYS A 182 -0.51 1.66 34.32
N LEU A 183 0.02 1.89 33.12
CA LEU A 183 0.07 3.22 32.50
C LEU A 183 -1.32 3.77 32.22
N ASP A 184 -2.23 2.95 31.70
CA ASP A 184 -3.64 3.32 31.47
C ASP A 184 -4.34 3.66 32.79
N PHE A 185 -4.09 2.89 33.85
CA PHE A 185 -4.64 3.16 35.18
C PHE A 185 -4.15 4.50 35.74
N ILE A 186 -2.85 4.79 35.62
CA ILE A 186 -2.28 6.06 36.07
C ILE A 186 -2.88 7.23 35.30
N TRP A 187 -3.10 7.08 33.98
CA TRP A 187 -3.75 8.09 33.16
C TRP A 187 -5.19 8.33 33.60
N MET A 188 -5.99 7.28 33.78
CA MET A 188 -7.38 7.39 34.26
C MET A 188 -7.44 8.04 35.64
N ALA A 189 -6.55 7.68 36.56
CA ALA A 189 -6.46 8.29 37.88
C ALA A 189 -6.10 9.79 37.78
N SER A 190 -5.16 10.14 36.89
CA SER A 190 -4.72 11.53 36.68
C SER A 190 -5.84 12.41 36.11
N LEU A 191 -6.66 11.88 35.20
CA LEU A 191 -7.89 12.54 34.74
C LEU A 191 -8.91 12.72 35.86
N THR A 192 -9.15 11.67 36.65
CA THR A 192 -10.13 11.68 37.75
C THR A 192 -9.72 12.65 38.87
N MET A 193 -8.42 12.79 39.10
CA MET A 193 -7.85 13.70 40.11
C MET A 193 -7.58 15.11 39.57
N GLU A 194 -7.98 15.41 38.33
CA GLU A 194 -7.80 16.71 37.68
C GLU A 194 -6.34 17.21 37.69
N VAL A 195 -5.39 16.30 37.51
CA VAL A 195 -3.96 16.66 37.48
C VAL A 195 -3.71 17.63 36.32
N PRO A 196 -3.14 18.82 36.57
CA PRO A 196 -2.93 19.83 35.53
C PRO A 196 -2.07 19.31 34.38
N ASN A 197 -2.39 19.74 33.16
CA ASN A 197 -1.70 19.34 31.93
C ASN A 197 -1.71 17.83 31.62
N THR A 198 -2.66 17.06 32.16
CA THR A 198 -2.85 15.67 31.75
C THR A 198 -3.33 15.63 30.29
N PRO A 199 -2.54 15.08 29.35
CA PRO A 199 -2.95 14.97 27.96
C PRO A 199 -4.06 13.93 27.78
N MET A 200 -4.76 13.99 26.65
CA MET A 200 -5.61 12.89 26.20
C MET A 200 -4.79 11.60 26.03
N TRP A 201 -5.45 10.45 26.05
CA TRP A 201 -4.82 9.12 26.05
C TRP A 201 -3.70 8.94 25.02
N THR A 202 -3.89 9.44 23.79
CA THR A 202 -2.88 9.39 22.73
C THR A 202 -1.61 10.17 23.08
N GLY A 203 -1.77 11.39 23.60
CA GLY A 203 -0.65 12.21 24.07
C GLY A 203 0.01 11.62 25.31
N TRP A 204 -0.76 11.04 26.23
CA TRP A 204 -0.23 10.32 27.39
C TRP A 204 0.67 9.17 26.94
N ASN A 205 0.17 8.29 26.09
CA ASN A 205 0.96 7.16 25.58
C ASN A 205 2.19 7.62 24.82
N SER A 206 2.10 8.70 24.03
CA SER A 206 3.27 9.24 23.32
C SER A 206 4.36 9.79 24.26
N LEU A 207 3.99 10.31 25.43
CA LEU A 207 4.93 10.88 26.42
C LEU A 207 5.47 9.82 27.39
N SER A 208 4.61 8.89 27.80
CA SER A 208 4.92 7.86 28.79
C SER A 208 5.61 6.65 28.18
N THR A 209 5.49 6.44 26.87
CA THR A 209 6.29 5.42 26.18
C THR A 209 7.72 5.94 26.10
N PRO A 210 8.73 5.21 26.62
CA PRO A 210 10.13 5.56 26.43
C PRO A 210 10.40 5.81 24.95
N LYS A 211 11.29 6.76 24.61
CA LYS A 211 11.74 6.93 23.22
C LYS A 211 12.05 5.56 22.63
N ASP A 212 11.29 5.19 21.61
CA ASP A 212 11.34 3.84 21.08
C ASP A 212 12.77 3.55 20.62
N SER A 213 13.39 2.56 21.27
CA SER A 213 14.73 2.10 20.94
C SER A 213 14.73 1.14 19.75
N LEU A 214 13.54 0.74 19.28
CA LEU A 214 13.37 -0.12 18.13
C LEU A 214 13.76 0.61 16.84
N PRO A 215 14.34 -0.10 15.87
CA PRO A 215 14.63 0.47 14.57
C PRO A 215 13.34 0.86 13.86
N GLN A 216 13.40 1.98 13.13
CA GLN A 216 12.28 2.45 12.32
C GLN A 216 11.80 1.35 11.35
N GLN A 217 10.50 1.07 11.38
CA GLN A 217 9.88 0.10 10.48
C GLN A 217 10.03 0.56 9.03
N ARG A 218 10.44 -0.36 8.15
CA ARG A 218 10.50 -0.13 6.70
C ARG A 218 9.28 -0.78 6.06
N VAL A 219 8.52 0.01 5.31
CA VAL A 219 7.35 -0.46 4.56
C VAL A 219 7.70 -0.46 3.08
N LEU A 220 7.41 -1.56 2.41
CA LEU A 220 7.62 -1.75 0.98
C LEU A 220 6.35 -2.35 0.38
N TYR A 221 6.09 -2.02 -0.88
CA TYR A 221 4.89 -2.50 -1.58
C TYR A 221 5.21 -3.76 -2.37
N LEU A 222 4.31 -4.73 -2.30
CA LEU A 222 4.32 -5.90 -3.15
C LEU A 222 3.68 -5.57 -4.51
N PRO A 223 4.00 -6.35 -5.57
CA PRO A 223 3.29 -6.24 -6.84
C PRO A 223 1.78 -6.37 -6.64
N GLN A 224 1.03 -5.47 -7.25
CA GLN A 224 -0.43 -5.42 -7.14
C GLN A 224 -1.08 -6.68 -7.73
N ILE A 225 -2.22 -7.08 -7.15
CA ILE A 225 -3.10 -8.10 -7.74
C ILE A 225 -4.33 -7.36 -8.26
N ASN A 226 -4.47 -7.33 -9.58
CA ASN A 226 -5.52 -6.57 -10.26
C ASN A 226 -6.77 -7.44 -10.46
N ALA A 227 -7.38 -7.83 -9.36
CA ALA A 227 -8.61 -8.60 -9.34
C ALA A 227 -9.37 -8.34 -8.03
N PHE A 228 -10.68 -8.64 -8.02
CA PHE A 228 -11.50 -8.42 -6.85
C PHE A 228 -10.95 -9.18 -5.62
N PRO A 229 -10.73 -8.48 -4.50
CA PRO A 229 -10.03 -9.03 -3.35
C PRO A 229 -10.78 -10.16 -2.65
N THR A 230 -12.12 -10.19 -2.80
CA THR A 230 -13.00 -11.20 -2.22
C THR A 230 -13.08 -12.49 -3.05
N ARG A 231 -12.48 -12.56 -4.24
CA ARG A 231 -12.45 -13.80 -5.01
C ARG A 231 -11.50 -14.81 -4.36
N ALA A 232 -11.95 -16.06 -4.22
CA ALA A 232 -11.19 -17.09 -3.51
C ALA A 232 -9.84 -17.43 -4.17
N ASP A 233 -9.71 -17.29 -5.49
CA ASP A 233 -8.45 -17.46 -6.22
C ASP A 233 -7.44 -16.35 -5.91
N VAL A 234 -7.92 -15.11 -5.78
CA VAL A 234 -7.11 -13.96 -5.31
C VAL A 234 -6.63 -14.18 -3.89
N VAL A 235 -7.52 -14.57 -2.98
CA VAL A 235 -7.15 -14.87 -1.59
C VAL A 235 -6.11 -16.01 -1.54
N MET A 236 -6.31 -17.08 -2.29
CA MET A 236 -5.34 -18.16 -2.43
C MET A 236 -3.97 -17.65 -2.91
N GLU A 237 -3.93 -16.78 -3.91
CA GLU A 237 -2.68 -16.19 -4.41
C GLU A 237 -1.99 -15.34 -3.34
N THR A 238 -2.73 -14.51 -2.60
CA THR A 238 -2.15 -13.72 -1.49
C THR A 238 -1.51 -14.63 -0.43
N MET A 239 -2.16 -15.73 -0.06
CA MET A 239 -1.63 -16.71 0.89
C MET A 239 -0.37 -17.42 0.36
N GLN A 240 -0.33 -17.74 -0.94
CA GLN A 240 0.85 -18.34 -1.57
C GLN A 240 2.03 -17.37 -1.62
N ARG A 241 1.78 -16.09 -1.94
CA ARG A 241 2.79 -15.02 -1.89
C ARG A 241 3.37 -14.86 -0.50
N SER A 242 2.54 -14.89 0.54
CA SER A 242 3.01 -14.85 1.93
C SER A 242 3.95 -16.01 2.29
N LEU A 243 3.65 -17.24 1.84
CA LEU A 243 4.56 -18.37 2.06
C LEU A 243 5.89 -18.18 1.33
N ARG A 244 5.88 -17.72 0.07
CA ARG A 244 7.12 -17.41 -0.68
C ARG A 244 7.96 -16.37 0.05
N ILE A 245 7.33 -15.31 0.55
CA ILE A 245 8.01 -14.27 1.34
C ILE A 245 8.60 -14.84 2.62
N ALA A 246 7.86 -15.72 3.32
CA ALA A 246 8.37 -16.38 4.51
C ALA A 246 9.63 -17.22 4.21
N ASP A 247 9.62 -17.98 3.12
CA ASP A 247 10.75 -18.80 2.71
C ASP A 247 11.94 -17.93 2.26
N GLU A 248 11.72 -16.84 1.51
CA GLU A 248 12.78 -15.89 1.12
C GLU A 248 13.39 -15.16 2.34
N CYS A 249 12.58 -14.89 3.37
CA CYS A 249 13.01 -14.31 4.63
C CYS A 249 13.58 -15.31 5.65
N ASP A 250 13.61 -16.61 5.34
CA ASP A 250 13.99 -17.69 6.27
C ASP A 250 13.19 -17.67 7.59
N GLN A 251 11.88 -17.41 7.48
CA GLN A 251 10.97 -17.34 8.60
C GLN A 251 10.14 -18.62 8.73
N GLN A 252 10.14 -19.20 9.93
CA GLN A 252 9.32 -20.39 10.23
C GLN A 252 7.80 -20.08 10.13
N TYR A 253 7.40 -18.88 10.55
CA TYR A 253 6.03 -18.39 10.53
C TYR A 253 6.00 -16.98 9.95
N ILE A 254 4.88 -16.61 9.33
CA ILE A 254 4.66 -15.25 8.83
C ILE A 254 3.29 -14.75 9.24
N SER A 255 3.24 -13.51 9.72
CA SER A 255 1.99 -12.82 10.03
C SER A 255 1.42 -12.23 8.74
N VAL A 256 0.13 -12.47 8.50
CA VAL A 256 -0.59 -11.92 7.35
C VAL A 256 -1.84 -11.20 7.83
N THR A 257 -1.93 -9.91 7.53
CA THR A 257 -3.07 -9.09 7.91
C THR A 257 -4.01 -8.91 6.72
N TYR A 258 -5.30 -9.14 6.96
CA TYR A 258 -6.38 -8.92 6.00
C TYR A 258 -7.50 -8.08 6.61
N ASP A 259 -8.33 -7.49 5.75
CA ASP A 259 -9.65 -7.02 6.14
C ASP A 259 -10.55 -8.19 6.61
N LEU A 260 -11.70 -7.88 7.20
CA LEU A 260 -12.59 -8.92 7.74
C LEU A 260 -13.20 -9.82 6.66
N ALA A 261 -13.48 -9.29 5.46
CA ALA A 261 -14.13 -10.04 4.40
C ALA A 261 -13.18 -11.09 3.79
N ILE A 262 -11.95 -10.67 3.51
CA ILE A 262 -10.86 -11.50 3.00
C ILE A 262 -10.39 -12.48 4.07
N ALA A 263 -10.24 -12.03 5.33
CA ALA A 263 -9.80 -12.92 6.43
C ALA A 263 -10.72 -14.12 6.60
N LYS A 264 -12.05 -13.94 6.49
CA LYS A 264 -13.02 -15.05 6.56
C LYS A 264 -12.78 -16.10 5.47
N ILE A 265 -12.50 -15.65 4.25
CA ILE A 265 -12.20 -16.52 3.11
C ILE A 265 -10.84 -17.19 3.33
N ALA A 266 -9.82 -16.43 3.72
CA ALA A 266 -8.47 -16.92 3.96
C ALA A 266 -8.43 -18.00 5.06
N LEU A 267 -9.13 -17.79 6.17
CA LEU A 267 -9.28 -18.79 7.24
C LEU A 267 -9.99 -20.05 6.74
N SER A 268 -11.02 -19.90 5.90
CA SER A 268 -11.75 -21.04 5.33
C SER A 268 -10.88 -21.84 4.35
N ILE A 269 -10.03 -21.17 3.56
CA ILE A 269 -9.02 -21.81 2.69
C ILE A 269 -7.94 -22.48 3.53
N GLN A 270 -7.41 -21.81 4.56
CA GLN A 270 -6.39 -22.36 5.46
C GLN A 270 -6.86 -23.66 6.11
N ALA A 271 -8.11 -23.70 6.56
CA ALA A 271 -8.76 -24.89 7.10
C ALA A 271 -8.90 -26.00 6.05
N ALA A 272 -9.37 -25.68 4.84
CA ALA A 272 -9.60 -26.65 3.78
C ALA A 272 -8.31 -27.23 3.16
N GLU A 273 -7.20 -26.49 3.21
CA GLU A 273 -5.91 -26.85 2.62
C GLU A 273 -4.88 -27.30 3.67
N ARG A 274 -5.31 -27.59 4.90
CA ARG A 274 -4.42 -28.05 5.98
C ARG A 274 -3.64 -29.30 5.51
N PRO A 275 -2.31 -29.38 5.73
CA PRO A 275 -1.45 -28.49 6.53
C PRO A 275 -0.74 -27.37 5.75
N ARG A 276 -1.07 -27.15 4.47
CA ARG A 276 -0.30 -26.30 3.54
C ARG A 276 -0.04 -24.89 4.08
N PHE A 277 -1.02 -24.30 4.75
CA PHE A 277 -0.99 -22.92 5.22
C PHE A 277 -0.81 -22.79 6.74
N ASN A 278 -0.36 -23.84 7.44
CA ASN A 278 -0.16 -23.79 8.91
C ASN A 278 0.92 -22.80 9.36
N LYS A 279 1.83 -22.40 8.47
CA LYS A 279 2.85 -21.38 8.75
C LYS A 279 2.30 -19.94 8.73
N LEU A 280 1.10 -19.73 8.16
CA LEU A 280 0.48 -18.41 8.08
C LEU A 280 -0.30 -18.10 9.36
N PHE A 281 0.04 -17.00 10.02
CA PHE A 281 -0.76 -16.46 11.12
C PHE A 281 -1.66 -15.34 10.59
N ILE A 282 -2.94 -15.65 10.37
CA ILE A 282 -3.90 -14.70 9.83
C ILE A 282 -4.37 -13.75 10.95
N GLN A 283 -4.11 -12.46 10.77
CA GLN A 283 -4.53 -11.37 11.65
C GLN A 283 -5.62 -10.54 10.98
N LEU A 284 -6.62 -10.15 11.77
CA LEU A 284 -7.57 -9.12 11.35
C LEU A 284 -6.89 -7.75 11.49
N GLY A 285 -7.11 -6.86 10.52
CA GLY A 285 -6.62 -5.48 10.61
C GLY A 285 -7.10 -4.82 11.91
N ALA A 286 -6.19 -4.19 12.67
CA ALA A 286 -6.49 -3.62 13.98
C ALA A 286 -7.67 -2.64 13.96
N PHE A 287 -7.78 -1.83 12.90
CA PHE A 287 -8.90 -0.93 12.69
C PHE A 287 -10.24 -1.67 12.51
N HIS A 288 -10.24 -2.79 11.78
CA HIS A 288 -11.44 -3.61 11.58
C HIS A 288 -11.89 -4.29 12.87
N ILE A 289 -10.94 -4.74 13.70
CA ILE A 289 -11.23 -5.26 15.05
C ILE A 289 -11.90 -4.18 15.88
N GLN A 290 -11.32 -2.97 15.89
CA GLN A 290 -11.84 -1.84 16.65
C GLN A 290 -13.23 -1.41 16.18
N LEU A 291 -13.45 -1.29 14.87
CA LEU A 291 -14.78 -1.01 14.29
C LEU A 291 -15.80 -2.10 14.64
N SER A 292 -15.40 -3.37 14.55
CA SER A 292 -16.29 -4.49 14.91
C SER A 292 -16.67 -4.45 16.40
N PHE A 293 -15.72 -4.10 17.27
CA PHE A 293 -15.99 -3.92 18.70
C PHE A 293 -16.94 -2.74 18.95
N PHE A 294 -16.69 -1.57 18.36
CA PHE A 294 -17.58 -0.42 18.51
C PHE A 294 -18.98 -0.69 17.96
N LYS A 295 -19.09 -1.39 16.83
CA LYS A 295 -20.39 -1.82 16.29
C LYS A 295 -21.13 -2.75 17.25
N ALA A 296 -20.44 -3.68 17.91
CA ALA A 296 -21.04 -4.55 18.91
C ALA A 296 -21.52 -3.78 20.14
N VAL A 297 -20.70 -2.82 20.64
CA VAL A 297 -21.07 -1.94 21.76
C VAL A 297 -22.27 -1.06 21.38
N GLY A 298 -22.27 -0.48 20.18
CA GLY A 298 -23.37 0.35 19.68
C GLY A 298 -24.67 -0.42 19.60
N LYS A 299 -24.63 -1.66 19.09
CA LYS A 299 -25.80 -2.56 19.09
C LYS A 299 -26.29 -2.86 20.51
N PHE A 300 -25.39 -3.16 21.44
CA PHE A 300 -25.75 -3.42 22.84
C PHE A 300 -26.43 -2.20 23.49
N ILE A 301 -25.89 -0.99 23.26
CA ILE A 301 -26.47 0.25 23.79
C ILE A 301 -27.84 0.51 23.16
N ALA A 302 -27.98 0.37 21.84
CA ALA A 302 -29.24 0.54 21.13
C ALA A 302 -30.35 -0.38 21.68
N GLU A 303 -30.01 -1.63 21.98
CA GLU A 303 -30.95 -2.65 22.48
C GLU A 303 -31.13 -2.63 24.01
N SER A 304 -30.39 -1.80 24.75
CA SER A 304 -30.44 -1.74 26.22
C SER A 304 -31.66 -1.02 26.80
N GLY A 305 -32.44 -0.32 25.97
CA GLY A 305 -33.52 0.59 26.42
C GLY A 305 -33.02 1.89 27.07
N GLY A 306 -31.71 2.01 27.35
CA GLY A 306 -31.07 3.24 27.85
C GLY A 306 -31.29 4.45 26.93
N PRO A 307 -31.12 4.32 25.59
CA PRO A 307 -31.42 5.40 24.66
C PRO A 307 -32.85 5.93 24.77
N TYR A 308 -33.84 5.04 24.91
CA TYR A 308 -35.25 5.41 25.08
C TYR A 308 -35.48 6.21 26.37
N ILE A 309 -34.90 5.76 27.49
CA ILE A 309 -34.99 6.48 28.77
C ILE A 309 -34.35 7.86 28.68
N LEU A 310 -33.20 7.98 28.02
CA LEU A 310 -32.48 9.26 27.85
C LEU A 310 -33.24 10.22 26.93
N THR A 311 -33.95 9.70 25.94
CA THR A 311 -34.84 10.48 25.07
C THR A 311 -36.09 10.96 25.81
N GLU A 312 -36.80 10.06 26.49
CA GLU A 312 -38.02 10.40 27.26
C GLU A 312 -37.74 11.33 28.44
N SER A 313 -36.56 11.24 29.05
CA SER A 313 -36.13 12.16 30.12
C SER A 313 -35.66 13.52 29.62
N GLY A 314 -35.63 13.75 28.29
CA GLY A 314 -35.18 15.00 27.68
C GLY A 314 -33.67 15.26 27.77
N VAL A 315 -32.88 14.26 28.19
CA VAL A 315 -31.41 14.34 28.28
C VAL A 315 -30.76 14.28 26.88
N LEU A 316 -31.39 13.56 25.94
CA LEU A 316 -30.96 13.42 24.55
C LEU A 316 -32.14 13.67 23.60
N ALA A 317 -31.94 14.46 22.54
CA ALA A 317 -32.96 14.64 21.50
C ALA A 317 -33.18 13.35 20.69
N GLU A 318 -34.34 13.19 20.03
CA GLU A 318 -34.54 12.12 19.03
C GLU A 318 -33.68 12.40 17.78
N GLY A 319 -32.85 11.43 17.36
CA GLY A 319 -32.04 11.53 16.13
C GLY A 319 -30.52 11.35 16.26
N PRO A 320 -29.82 11.88 17.29
CA PRO A 320 -28.35 11.80 17.39
C PRO A 320 -27.82 10.38 17.56
N LEU A 321 -28.61 9.47 18.13
CA LEU A 321 -28.19 8.10 18.45
C LEU A 321 -27.72 7.31 17.21
N ASN A 322 -28.35 7.53 16.04
CA ASN A 322 -27.99 6.81 14.82
C ASN A 322 -26.60 7.18 14.28
N GLY A 323 -26.09 8.38 14.56
CA GLY A 323 -24.77 8.82 14.10
C GLY A 323 -23.60 8.38 15.00
N TYR A 324 -23.87 7.97 16.24
CA TYR A 324 -22.84 7.55 17.22
C TYR A 324 -22.76 6.03 17.41
N PHE A 325 -23.82 5.28 17.06
CA PHE A 325 -23.93 3.84 17.34
C PHE A 325 -23.99 2.92 16.11
N THR A 326 -23.83 3.45 14.89
CA THR A 326 -23.68 2.64 13.65
C THR A 326 -22.24 2.55 13.18
#